data_AF-A0A7X8TMA4-F1
#
_entry.id   AF-A0A7X8TMA4-F1
#
_cell.length_a   1.000
_cell.length_b   1.000
_cell.length_c   1.000
_cell.angle_alpha   90.00
_cell.angle_beta   90.00
_cell.angle_gamma   90.00
#
_symmetry.space_group_name_H-M   'P 1'
#
loop_
_entity.id
_entity.type
_entity.pdbx_description
1 polymer ?
#
loop_
_entity_poly.entity_id
_entity_poly.type
_entity_poly.pdbx_seq_one_letter_code
_entity_poly.pdbx_strand_id
1 'polypeptide(L)'
;MFSGMFFIFTPLVLGYFIAINRTDVLERINQITANLVLVILSLMGLSLAALDDLANNLATIVHYAATFFFFLGAANLAILPLIDRWLPLHSEQTQQSVPLSQMALESLKLIFVVGGGLAVGLLLPLDLSWVETASEWILLLLLFFIGIQLRNSGLTLRQIIINKHGLIIAFVMITTSMLGGLLAGWYLDMPWQQALAMSSGFGWYSLAGILMGDAFGPIFGGVSFSVELLRELVALVMIPLFIRRFPCTAIGYAGATAMDFTLPVIQTTGGVRCVPVAIVSGFILSLLVPVLMLFFVSLAM
;
A
#
# COMPACT_ATOMS: atom_id res chain seq x y z
N MET A 1 -23.24 -11.02 -5.61
CA MET A 1 -22.89 -9.60 -5.40
C MET A 1 -22.42 -9.36 -3.95
N PHE A 2 -23.27 -9.45 -2.91
CA PHE A 2 -22.80 -9.27 -1.51
C PHE A 2 -22.06 -10.47 -0.88
N SER A 3 -22.23 -11.71 -1.37
CA SER A 3 -21.64 -12.89 -0.72
C SER A 3 -20.11 -12.97 -0.86
N GLY A 4 -19.54 -12.54 -2.00
CA GLY A 4 -18.09 -12.49 -2.22
C GLY A 4 -17.42 -11.43 -1.35
N MET A 5 -18.02 -10.25 -1.24
CA MET A 5 -17.54 -9.17 -0.37
C MET A 5 -17.58 -9.57 1.12
N PHE A 6 -18.68 -10.17 1.58
CA PHE A 6 -18.76 -10.67 2.95
C PHE A 6 -17.66 -11.71 3.20
N PHE A 7 -17.40 -12.58 2.23
CA PHE A 7 -16.38 -13.60 2.33
C PHE A 7 -14.96 -13.02 2.43
N ILE A 8 -14.61 -11.98 1.66
CA ILE A 8 -13.28 -11.35 1.71
C ILE A 8 -13.10 -10.50 2.98
N PHE A 9 -14.14 -9.79 3.43
CA PHE A 9 -14.07 -9.01 4.69
C PHE A 9 -14.12 -9.88 5.95
N THR A 10 -14.72 -11.08 5.88
CA THR A 10 -14.90 -11.95 7.05
C THR A 10 -13.58 -12.28 7.74
N PRO A 11 -12.52 -12.77 7.05
CA PRO A 11 -11.22 -13.04 7.66
C PRO A 11 -10.64 -11.81 8.38
N LEU A 12 -10.68 -10.63 7.75
CA LEU A 12 -10.18 -9.39 8.34
C LEU A 12 -10.91 -9.04 9.63
N VAL A 13 -12.24 -9.09 9.62
CA VAL A 13 -13.09 -8.79 10.79
C VAL A 13 -12.89 -9.83 11.88
N LEU A 14 -12.83 -11.12 11.54
CA LEU A 14 -12.56 -12.21 12.49
C LEU A 14 -11.20 -12.06 13.15
N GLY A 15 -10.16 -11.74 12.37
CA GLY A 15 -8.83 -11.45 12.90
C GLY A 15 -8.84 -10.26 13.86
N TYR A 16 -9.56 -9.19 13.53
CA TYR A 16 -9.66 -7.99 14.37
C TYR A 16 -10.28 -8.25 15.75
N PHE A 17 -11.14 -9.26 15.91
CA PHE A 17 -11.69 -9.61 17.23
C PHE A 17 -10.70 -10.36 18.13
N ILE A 18 -9.55 -10.80 17.61
CA ILE A 18 -8.55 -11.55 18.38
C ILE A 18 -7.54 -10.58 19.02
N ALA A 19 -7.65 -10.41 20.34
CA ALA A 19 -6.68 -9.67 21.14
C ALA A 19 -5.58 -10.62 21.65
N ILE A 20 -4.32 -10.28 21.39
CA ILE A 20 -3.15 -11.07 21.79
C ILE A 20 -2.27 -10.21 22.69
N ASN A 21 -2.11 -10.64 23.94
CA ASN A 21 -1.31 -9.91 24.93
C ASN A 21 0.18 -10.32 24.93
N ARG A 22 0.54 -11.42 24.25
CA ARG A 22 1.91 -11.94 24.22
C ARG A 22 2.67 -11.37 23.03
N THR A 23 3.74 -10.62 23.30
CA THR A 23 4.63 -10.02 22.30
C THR A 23 5.24 -11.05 21.34
N ASP A 24 5.69 -12.19 21.86
CA ASP A 24 6.31 -13.25 21.04
C ASP A 24 5.36 -13.81 19.98
N VAL A 25 4.06 -13.89 20.31
CA VAL A 25 3.03 -14.40 19.40
C VAL A 25 2.73 -13.36 18.33
N LEU A 26 2.67 -12.07 18.70
CA LEU A 26 2.49 -10.97 17.75
C LEU A 26 3.67 -10.89 16.77
N GLU A 27 4.90 -11.03 17.26
CA GLU A 27 6.10 -11.02 16.41
C GLU A 27 6.08 -12.19 15.42
N ARG A 28 5.68 -13.39 15.87
CA ARG A 28 5.52 -14.55 14.98
C ARG A 28 4.43 -14.30 13.93
N ILE A 29 3.31 -13.68 14.29
CA ILE A 29 2.25 -13.32 13.33
C ILE A 29 2.76 -12.32 12.30
N ASN A 30 3.53 -11.31 12.72
CA ASN A 30 4.15 -10.35 11.81
C ASN A 30 5.11 -11.04 10.82
N GLN A 31 5.95 -11.97 11.32
CA GLN A 31 6.87 -12.75 10.48
C GLN A 31 6.11 -13.65 9.49
N ILE A 32 5.07 -14.35 9.94
CA ILE A 32 4.22 -15.18 9.06
C ILE A 32 3.59 -14.30 7.97
N THR A 33 3.06 -13.13 8.35
CA THR A 33 2.42 -12.21 7.40
C THR A 33 3.41 -11.70 6.36
N ALA A 34 4.62 -11.30 6.78
CA ALA A 34 5.69 -10.90 5.88
C ALA A 34 6.08 -12.03 4.91
N ASN A 35 6.16 -13.27 5.40
CA ASN A 35 6.44 -14.43 4.54
C ASN A 35 5.29 -14.71 3.56
N LEU A 36 4.03 -14.60 3.99
CA LEU A 36 2.87 -14.76 3.12
C LEU A 36 2.85 -13.70 2.01
N VAL A 37 3.25 -12.45 2.32
CA VAL A 37 3.45 -11.40 1.31
C VAL A 37 4.48 -11.82 0.27
N LEU A 38 5.62 -12.39 0.67
CA LEU A 38 6.61 -12.87 -0.30
C LEU A 38 6.10 -14.04 -1.15
N VAL A 39 5.36 -14.96 -0.54
CA VAL A 39 4.77 -16.10 -1.27
C VAL A 39 3.78 -15.59 -2.31
N ILE A 40 2.83 -14.73 -1.93
CA ILE A 40 1.80 -14.26 -2.85
C ILE A 40 2.33 -13.31 -3.93
N LEU A 41 3.39 -12.52 -3.65
CA LEU A 41 4.08 -11.76 -4.69
C LEU A 41 4.79 -12.68 -5.70
N SER A 42 5.32 -13.82 -5.24
CA SER A 42 5.85 -14.85 -6.15
C SER A 42 4.74 -15.46 -7.00
N LEU A 43 3.58 -15.76 -6.41
CA LEU A 43 2.39 -16.24 -7.12
C LEU A 43 1.87 -15.21 -8.14
N MET A 44 1.89 -13.92 -7.82
CA MET A 44 1.59 -12.85 -8.77
C MET A 44 2.54 -12.90 -9.97
N GLY A 45 3.85 -13.10 -9.73
CA GLY A 45 4.82 -13.34 -10.80
C GLY A 45 4.47 -14.53 -11.69
N LEU A 46 4.11 -15.66 -11.09
CA LEU A 46 3.65 -16.85 -11.83
C LEU A 46 2.37 -16.56 -12.63
N SER A 47 1.41 -15.83 -12.05
CA SER A 47 0.16 -15.47 -12.73
C SER A 47 0.40 -14.58 -13.96
N LEU A 48 1.41 -13.70 -13.91
CA LEU A 48 1.82 -12.91 -15.07
C LEU A 48 2.44 -13.79 -16.17
N ALA A 49 3.16 -14.86 -15.80
CA ALA A 49 3.73 -15.81 -16.76
C ALA A 49 2.67 -16.61 -17.53
N ALA A 50 1.49 -16.79 -16.93
CA ALA A 50 0.36 -17.48 -17.56
C ALA A 50 -0.38 -16.62 -18.60
N LEU A 51 -0.06 -15.33 -18.71
CA LEU A 51 -0.70 -14.44 -19.68
C LEU A 51 -0.18 -14.70 -21.10
N ASP A 52 -1.11 -14.87 -22.02
CA ASP A 52 -0.82 -14.75 -23.45
C ASP A 52 -0.32 -13.33 -23.76
N ASP A 53 0.55 -13.19 -24.77
CA ASP A 53 1.07 -11.89 -25.21
C ASP A 53 1.68 -11.04 -24.06
N LEU A 54 2.61 -11.66 -23.33
CA LEU A 54 3.27 -11.07 -22.17
C LEU A 54 3.86 -9.68 -22.44
N ALA A 55 4.40 -9.45 -23.65
CA ALA A 55 5.02 -8.17 -24.00
C ALA A 55 4.01 -7.02 -23.98
N ASN A 56 2.84 -7.22 -24.60
CA ASN A 56 1.79 -6.20 -24.61
C ASN A 56 1.15 -6.03 -23.23
N ASN A 57 0.99 -7.11 -22.47
CA ASN A 57 0.48 -7.04 -21.10
C ASN A 57 1.43 -6.30 -20.15
N LEU A 58 2.75 -6.54 -20.27
CA LEU A 58 3.74 -5.81 -19.47
C LEU A 58 3.81 -4.33 -19.87
N ALA A 59 3.70 -4.02 -21.15
CA ALA A 59 3.60 -2.64 -21.62
C ALA A 59 2.34 -1.94 -21.07
N THR A 60 1.21 -2.65 -21.00
CA THR A 60 -0.02 -2.16 -20.39
C THR A 60 0.16 -1.89 -18.90
N ILE A 61 0.82 -2.79 -18.17
CA ILE A 61 1.12 -2.61 -16.74
C ILE A 61 1.92 -1.32 -16.53
N VAL A 62 3.00 -1.14 -17.30
CA VAL A 62 3.86 0.06 -17.21
C VAL A 62 3.07 1.33 -17.56
N HIS A 63 2.29 1.30 -18.64
CA HIS A 63 1.50 2.45 -19.08
C HIS A 63 0.48 2.88 -18.02
N TYR A 64 -0.31 1.93 -17.50
CA TYR A 64 -1.32 2.21 -16.49
C TYR A 64 -0.66 2.65 -15.19
N ALA A 65 0.43 2.00 -14.78
CA ALA A 65 1.12 2.35 -13.55
C ALA A 65 1.72 3.76 -13.62
N ALA A 66 2.33 4.13 -14.74
CA ALA A 66 2.86 5.48 -14.94
C ALA A 66 1.76 6.54 -14.90
N THR A 67 0.62 6.27 -15.55
CA THR A 67 -0.54 7.16 -15.55
C THR A 67 -1.10 7.37 -14.14
N PHE A 68 -1.40 6.29 -13.41
CA PHE A 68 -1.89 6.38 -12.03
C PHE A 68 -0.85 7.06 -11.13
N PHE A 69 0.42 6.67 -11.21
CA PHE A 69 1.49 7.29 -10.43
C PHE A 69 1.55 8.81 -10.65
N PHE A 70 1.47 9.26 -11.90
CA PHE A 70 1.48 10.69 -12.24
C PHE A 70 0.26 11.43 -11.68
N PHE A 71 -0.96 10.96 -11.96
CA PHE A 71 -2.17 11.66 -11.53
C PHE A 71 -2.36 11.64 -10.01
N LEU A 72 -2.08 10.51 -9.35
CA LEU A 72 -2.13 10.41 -7.89
C LEU A 72 -1.07 11.32 -7.25
N GLY A 73 0.17 11.26 -7.75
CA GLY A 73 1.26 12.10 -7.27
C GLY A 73 0.96 13.58 -7.44
N ALA A 74 0.49 13.99 -8.61
CA ALA A 74 0.13 15.37 -8.91
C ALA A 74 -1.01 15.87 -8.01
N ALA A 75 -2.08 15.09 -7.84
CA ALA A 75 -3.21 15.47 -7.00
C ALA A 75 -2.80 15.60 -5.52
N ASN A 76 -2.01 14.66 -5.00
CA ASN A 76 -1.51 14.68 -3.62
C ASN A 76 -0.59 15.89 -3.39
N LEU A 77 0.38 16.11 -4.29
CA LEU A 77 1.36 17.19 -4.16
C LEU A 77 0.80 18.58 -4.48
N ALA A 78 -0.37 18.68 -5.11
CA ALA A 78 -1.06 19.95 -5.30
C ALA A 78 -1.64 20.52 -3.98
N ILE A 79 -2.09 19.65 -3.07
CA ILE A 79 -2.82 20.08 -1.86
C ILE A 79 -1.96 19.96 -0.60
N LEU A 80 -1.14 18.91 -0.47
CA LEU A 80 -0.33 18.70 0.74
C LEU A 80 0.54 19.90 1.15
N PRO A 81 1.21 20.64 0.24
CA PRO A 81 1.99 21.82 0.62
C PRO A 81 1.15 22.96 1.19
N LEU A 82 -0.15 23.02 0.85
CA LEU A 82 -1.08 23.99 1.44
C LEU A 82 -1.34 23.66 2.91
N ILE A 83 -1.38 22.37 3.28
CA ILE A 83 -1.53 21.93 4.67
C ILE A 83 -0.33 22.35 5.50
N ASP A 84 0.89 22.23 4.98
CA ASP A 84 2.10 22.73 5.66
C ASP A 84 2.05 24.24 5.94
N ARG A 85 1.40 25.01 5.06
CA ARG A 85 1.20 26.46 5.27
C ARG A 85 0.14 26.77 6.31
N TRP A 86 -0.92 25.97 6.41
CA TRP A 86 -2.05 26.20 7.31
C TRP A 86 -1.83 25.60 8.71
N LEU A 87 -1.10 24.49 8.80
CA LEU A 87 -0.84 23.73 10.02
C LEU A 87 0.67 23.43 10.11
N PRO A 88 1.50 24.44 10.43
CA PRO A 88 2.95 24.28 10.43
C PRO A 88 3.38 23.29 11.51
N LEU A 89 3.92 22.15 11.07
CA LEU A 89 4.61 21.20 11.93
C LEU A 89 6.09 21.56 11.98
N HIS A 90 6.70 21.55 13.16
CA HIS A 90 8.13 21.83 13.29
C HIS A 90 8.92 20.52 13.27
N SER A 91 9.85 20.40 12.33
CA SER A 91 10.82 19.30 12.28
C SER A 91 12.10 19.69 13.01
N GLU A 92 12.64 18.79 13.83
CA GLU A 92 13.96 18.94 14.46
C GLU A 92 14.86 17.80 13.96
N GLN A 93 15.99 18.13 13.33
CA GLN A 93 16.84 17.09 12.76
C GLN A 93 17.63 16.38 13.85
N THR A 94 17.63 15.05 13.82
CA THR A 94 18.55 14.25 14.62
C THR A 94 19.77 13.93 13.74
N GLN A 95 21.00 14.12 14.23
CA GLN A 95 22.25 13.85 13.49
C GLN A 95 22.51 12.33 13.34
N GLN A 96 21.60 11.59 12.71
CA GLN A 96 21.77 10.16 12.44
C GLN A 96 21.72 9.91 10.94
N SER A 97 22.63 9.05 10.46
CA SER A 97 22.64 8.62 9.06
C SER A 97 21.46 7.69 8.78
N VAL A 98 20.71 7.99 7.74
CA VAL A 98 19.58 7.17 7.30
C VAL A 98 20.07 6.08 6.35
N PRO A 99 19.75 4.80 6.57
CA PRO A 99 20.18 3.70 5.70
C PRO A 99 19.30 3.59 4.44
N LEU A 100 19.15 4.69 3.68
CA LEU A 100 18.26 4.76 2.50
C LEU A 100 18.54 3.67 1.47
N SER A 101 19.81 3.31 1.26
CA SER A 101 20.20 2.26 0.32
C SER A 101 19.72 0.87 0.76
N GLN A 102 19.80 0.55 2.05
CA GLN A 102 19.34 -0.73 2.58
C GLN A 102 17.81 -0.84 2.45
N MET A 103 17.10 0.24 2.76
CA MET A 103 15.64 0.29 2.63
C MET A 103 15.22 0.16 1.17
N ALA A 104 15.84 0.91 0.25
CA ALA A 104 15.56 0.78 -1.18
C ALA A 104 15.86 -0.63 -1.71
N LEU A 105 16.91 -1.31 -1.19
CA LEU A 105 17.19 -2.71 -1.51
C LEU A 105 16.09 -3.66 -1.00
N GLU A 106 15.49 -3.39 0.16
CA GLU A 106 14.34 -4.15 0.66
C GLU A 106 13.12 -4.01 -0.26
N SER A 107 12.80 -2.79 -0.71
CA SER A 107 11.73 -2.57 -1.71
C SER A 107 12.08 -3.26 -3.04
N LEU A 108 13.34 -3.20 -3.47
CA LEU A 108 13.80 -3.82 -4.71
C LEU A 108 13.75 -5.36 -4.66
N LYS A 109 13.96 -5.96 -3.48
CA LYS A 109 13.79 -7.41 -3.25
C LYS A 109 12.40 -7.89 -3.68
N LEU A 110 11.37 -7.07 -3.51
CA LEU A 110 10.00 -7.42 -3.91
C LEU A 110 9.86 -7.51 -5.43
N ILE A 111 10.49 -6.59 -6.16
CA ILE A 111 10.57 -6.67 -7.63
C ILE A 111 11.26 -7.97 -8.05
N PHE A 112 12.35 -8.34 -7.38
CA PHE A 112 13.04 -9.61 -7.65
C PHE A 112 12.19 -10.83 -7.31
N VAL A 113 11.34 -10.78 -6.29
CA VAL A 113 10.42 -11.88 -5.96
C VAL A 113 9.36 -12.06 -7.04
N VAL A 114 8.73 -10.97 -7.48
CA VAL A 114 7.75 -10.99 -8.58
C VAL A 114 8.42 -11.44 -9.89
N GLY A 115 9.57 -10.85 -10.22
CA GLY A 115 10.36 -11.20 -11.41
C GLY A 115 10.87 -12.64 -11.37
N GLY A 116 11.21 -13.15 -10.19
CA GLY A 116 11.58 -14.55 -9.97
C GLY A 116 10.40 -15.49 -10.21
N GLY A 117 9.21 -15.17 -9.69
CA GLY A 117 7.97 -15.89 -9.98
C GLY A 117 7.67 -15.92 -11.49
N LEU A 118 7.78 -14.77 -12.16
CA LEU A 118 7.61 -14.66 -13.61
C LEU A 118 8.63 -15.54 -14.38
N ALA A 119 9.91 -15.46 -14.02
CA ALA A 119 10.95 -16.25 -14.66
C ALA A 119 10.72 -17.76 -14.47
N VAL A 120 10.34 -18.18 -13.27
CA VAL A 120 10.01 -19.59 -12.98
C VAL A 120 8.83 -20.05 -13.84
N GLY A 121 7.78 -19.25 -13.94
CA GLY A 121 6.59 -19.58 -14.74
C GLY A 121 6.87 -19.65 -16.24
N LEU A 122 7.82 -18.86 -16.75
CA LEU A 122 8.20 -18.88 -18.17
C LEU A 122 9.20 -19.99 -18.53
N LEU A 123 10.12 -20.33 -17.62
CA LEU A 123 11.21 -21.26 -17.89
C LEU A 123 10.85 -22.71 -17.58
N LEU A 124 9.93 -22.94 -16.65
CA LEU A 124 9.50 -24.29 -16.28
C LEU A 124 8.13 -24.60 -16.91
N PRO A 125 7.94 -25.78 -17.53
CA PRO A 125 6.64 -26.21 -18.04
C PRO A 125 5.73 -26.64 -16.87
N LEU A 126 5.27 -25.66 -16.10
CA LEU A 126 4.36 -25.85 -14.98
C LEU A 126 2.92 -25.66 -15.44
N ASP A 127 2.02 -26.52 -14.94
CA ASP A 127 0.60 -26.18 -14.94
C ASP A 127 0.39 -25.07 -13.90
N LEU A 128 -0.12 -23.92 -14.34
CA LEU A 128 -0.34 -22.73 -13.51
C LEU A 128 -1.80 -22.57 -13.07
N SER A 129 -2.68 -23.53 -13.40
CA SER A 129 -4.10 -23.48 -13.05
C SER A 129 -4.37 -23.41 -11.54
N TRP A 130 -3.46 -23.92 -10.71
CA TRP A 130 -3.57 -23.87 -9.25
C TRP A 130 -3.21 -22.52 -8.63
N VAL A 131 -2.52 -21.63 -9.38
CA VAL A 131 -1.95 -20.38 -8.85
C VAL A 131 -3.04 -19.43 -8.39
N GLU A 132 -4.15 -19.34 -9.13
CA GLU A 132 -5.30 -18.50 -8.80
C GLU A 132 -5.91 -18.93 -7.46
N THR A 133 -6.31 -20.20 -7.34
CA THR A 133 -6.87 -20.75 -6.09
C THR A 133 -5.90 -20.62 -4.91
N ALA A 134 -4.60 -20.87 -5.11
CA ALA A 134 -3.62 -20.70 -4.05
C ALA A 134 -3.50 -19.23 -3.60
N SER A 135 -3.56 -18.29 -4.55
CA SER A 135 -3.50 -16.85 -4.26
C SER A 135 -4.71 -16.39 -3.46
N GLU A 136 -5.93 -16.85 -3.81
CA GLU A 136 -7.16 -16.59 -3.06
C GLU A 136 -7.04 -17.04 -1.59
N TRP A 137 -6.66 -18.30 -1.35
CA TRP A 137 -6.54 -18.82 0.02
C TRP A 137 -5.47 -18.09 0.84
N ILE A 138 -4.34 -17.76 0.22
CA ILE A 138 -3.28 -17.01 0.87
C ILE A 138 -3.74 -15.58 1.18
N LEU A 139 -4.49 -14.93 0.27
CA LEU A 139 -5.08 -13.62 0.50
C LEU A 139 -6.02 -13.66 1.71
N LEU A 140 -6.92 -14.64 1.81
CA LEU A 140 -7.83 -14.77 2.95
C LEU A 140 -7.08 -14.96 4.27
N LEU A 141 -6.04 -15.80 4.27
CA LEU A 141 -5.18 -16.01 5.43
C LEU A 141 -4.39 -14.74 5.81
N LEU A 142 -3.92 -14.00 4.81
CA LEU A 142 -3.20 -12.75 4.97
C LEU A 142 -4.12 -11.67 5.55
N LEU A 143 -5.35 -11.53 5.05
CA LEU A 143 -6.36 -10.63 5.60
C LEU A 143 -6.71 -10.97 7.05
N PHE A 144 -6.80 -12.26 7.38
CA PHE A 144 -6.98 -12.71 8.77
C PHE A 144 -5.86 -12.21 9.68
N PHE A 145 -4.59 -12.44 9.31
CA PHE A 145 -3.47 -11.97 10.13
C PHE A 145 -3.37 -10.45 10.19
N ILE A 146 -3.65 -9.74 9.10
CA ILE A 146 -3.73 -8.27 9.10
C ILE A 146 -4.80 -7.80 10.08
N GLY A 147 -5.97 -8.45 10.14
CA GLY A 147 -7.01 -8.15 11.13
C GLY A 147 -6.46 -8.20 12.56
N ILE A 148 -5.73 -9.28 12.88
CA ILE A 148 -5.07 -9.43 14.19
C ILE A 148 -4.06 -8.29 14.43
N GLN A 149 -3.22 -7.98 13.45
CA GLN A 149 -2.22 -6.90 13.58
C GLN A 149 -2.87 -5.54 13.83
N LEU A 150 -3.95 -5.20 13.11
CA LEU A 150 -4.67 -3.94 13.27
C LEU A 150 -5.24 -3.81 14.68
N ARG A 151 -5.83 -4.89 15.22
CA ARG A 151 -6.34 -4.93 16.60
C ARG A 151 -5.25 -4.70 17.64
N ASN A 152 -4.07 -5.27 17.40
CA ASN A 152 -2.96 -5.29 18.35
C ASN A 152 -1.87 -4.25 18.01
N SER A 153 -2.19 -3.26 17.17
CA SER A 153 -1.30 -2.16 16.76
C SER A 153 -0.88 -1.23 17.91
N GLY A 154 -1.52 -1.34 19.08
CA GLY A 154 -1.21 -0.54 20.27
C GLY A 154 -1.72 0.90 20.21
N LEU A 155 -2.34 1.32 19.10
CA LEU A 155 -2.92 2.65 18.94
C LEU A 155 -4.32 2.72 19.54
N THR A 156 -4.48 3.60 20.52
CA THR A 156 -5.80 3.89 21.11
C THR A 156 -6.57 4.87 20.23
N LEU A 157 -7.90 4.71 20.11
CA LEU A 157 -8.77 5.68 19.41
C LEU A 157 -8.55 7.11 19.94
N ARG A 158 -8.24 7.24 21.24
CA ARG A 158 -7.92 8.53 21.86
C ARG A 158 -6.68 9.17 21.24
N GLN A 159 -5.60 8.43 20.99
CA GLN A 159 -4.39 8.95 20.34
C GLN A 159 -4.66 9.38 18.90
N ILE A 160 -5.49 8.63 18.18
CA ILE A 160 -5.89 8.96 16.80
C ILE A 160 -6.63 10.29 16.75
N ILE A 161 -7.66 10.46 17.60
CA ILE A 161 -8.51 11.67 17.62
C ILE A 161 -7.74 12.90 18.12
N ILE A 162 -6.81 12.73 19.06
CA ILE A 162 -5.99 13.83 19.59
C ILE A 162 -5.02 14.37 18.53
N ASN A 163 -4.49 13.52 17.65
CA ASN A 163 -3.55 13.94 16.62
C ASN A 163 -4.25 14.48 15.36
N LYS A 164 -4.70 15.75 15.46
CA LYS A 164 -5.37 16.46 14.37
C LYS A 164 -4.54 16.52 13.08
N HIS A 165 -3.21 16.62 13.17
CA HIS A 165 -2.33 16.65 11.99
C HIS A 165 -2.43 15.33 11.22
N GLY A 166 -2.26 14.20 11.91
CA GLY A 166 -2.32 12.88 11.27
C GLY A 166 -3.68 12.62 10.62
N LEU A 167 -4.77 13.01 11.30
CA LEU A 167 -6.12 12.88 10.76
C LEU A 167 -6.35 13.72 9.50
N ILE A 168 -5.91 14.98 9.49
CA ILE A 168 -6.06 15.88 8.34
C ILE A 168 -5.23 15.39 7.17
N ILE A 169 -3.98 14.97 7.41
CA ILE A 169 -3.11 14.43 6.36
C ILE A 169 -3.73 13.18 5.73
N ALA A 170 -4.23 12.24 6.54
CA ALA A 170 -4.89 11.04 6.04
C ALA A 170 -6.14 11.39 5.20
N PHE A 171 -6.98 12.31 5.68
CA PHE A 171 -8.17 12.74 4.94
C PHE A 171 -7.82 13.41 3.61
N VAL A 172 -6.84 14.32 3.62
CA VAL A 172 -6.34 14.96 2.40
C VAL A 172 -5.86 13.89 1.42
N MET A 173 -4.99 12.99 1.86
CA MET A 173 -4.45 11.91 1.02
C MET A 173 -5.53 11.04 0.39
N ILE A 174 -6.55 10.66 1.15
CA ILE A 174 -7.69 9.90 0.62
C ILE A 174 -8.38 10.71 -0.48
N THR A 175 -8.83 11.93 -0.16
CA THR A 175 -9.61 12.74 -1.09
C THR A 175 -8.84 13.10 -2.36
N THR A 176 -7.56 13.46 -2.25
CA THR A 176 -6.73 13.79 -3.41
C THR A 176 -6.37 12.56 -4.23
N SER A 177 -6.14 11.41 -3.60
CA SER A 177 -5.89 10.16 -4.34
C SER A 177 -7.15 9.71 -5.07
N MET A 178 -8.35 9.83 -4.49
CA MET A 178 -9.60 9.53 -5.20
C MET A 178 -9.77 10.44 -6.43
N LEU A 179 -9.51 11.74 -6.30
CA LEU A 179 -9.57 12.68 -7.42
C LEU A 179 -8.52 12.35 -8.49
N GLY A 180 -7.29 12.06 -8.09
CA GLY A 180 -6.23 11.61 -9.01
C GLY A 180 -6.60 10.30 -9.72
N GLY A 181 -7.21 9.37 -9.00
CA GLY A 181 -7.73 8.11 -9.53
C GLY A 181 -8.80 8.33 -10.59
N LEU A 182 -9.79 9.19 -10.32
CA LEU A 182 -10.83 9.53 -11.30
C LEU A 182 -10.25 10.17 -12.57
N LEU A 183 -9.23 11.04 -12.44
CA LEU A 183 -8.56 11.64 -13.59
C LEU A 183 -7.76 10.61 -14.40
N ALA A 184 -7.05 9.71 -13.72
CA ALA A 184 -6.34 8.59 -14.36
C ALA A 184 -7.33 7.65 -15.07
N GLY A 185 -8.46 7.35 -14.42
CA GLY A 185 -9.50 6.50 -14.98
C GLY A 185 -10.14 7.12 -16.21
N TRP A 186 -10.45 8.41 -16.17
CA TRP A 186 -10.94 9.15 -17.34
C TRP A 186 -9.92 9.15 -18.49
N TYR A 187 -8.63 9.31 -18.21
CA TYR A 187 -7.58 9.29 -19.23
C TYR A 187 -7.40 7.91 -19.87
N LEU A 188 -7.60 6.83 -19.10
CA LEU A 188 -7.44 5.44 -19.56
C LEU A 188 -8.76 4.81 -20.04
N ASP A 189 -9.84 5.59 -20.18
CA ASP A 189 -11.19 5.08 -20.47
C ASP A 189 -11.64 3.94 -19.53
N MET A 190 -11.21 4.01 -18.27
CA MET A 190 -11.47 3.01 -17.24
C MET A 190 -12.74 3.34 -16.44
N PRO A 191 -13.59 2.34 -16.10
CA PRO A 191 -14.71 2.54 -15.20
C PRO A 191 -14.28 3.18 -13.87
N TRP A 192 -15.05 4.15 -13.40
CA TRP A 192 -14.72 4.93 -12.21
C TRP A 192 -14.54 4.06 -10.96
N GLN A 193 -15.24 2.93 -10.85
CA GLN A 193 -15.10 1.98 -9.74
C GLN A 193 -13.71 1.33 -9.72
N GLN A 194 -13.23 0.88 -10.88
CA GLN A 194 -11.88 0.31 -11.01
C GLN A 194 -10.83 1.39 -10.72
N ALA A 195 -11.04 2.60 -11.22
CA ALA A 195 -10.12 3.71 -10.99
C ALA A 195 -10.03 4.12 -9.51
N LEU A 196 -11.17 4.18 -8.81
CA LEU A 196 -11.20 4.45 -7.37
C LEU A 196 -10.59 3.32 -6.54
N ALA A 197 -10.83 2.06 -6.92
CA ALA A 197 -10.18 0.89 -6.30
C ALA A 197 -8.64 0.98 -6.45
N MET A 198 -8.15 1.22 -7.67
CA MET A 198 -6.71 1.41 -7.97
C MET A 198 -6.09 2.57 -7.17
N SER A 199 -6.85 3.63 -6.89
CA SER A 199 -6.36 4.79 -6.12
C SER A 199 -6.42 4.65 -4.59
N SER A 200 -6.93 3.53 -4.09
CA SER A 200 -7.15 3.28 -2.66
C SER A 200 -6.00 2.50 -1.98
N GLY A 201 -4.88 2.29 -2.68
CA GLY A 201 -3.73 1.55 -2.13
C GLY A 201 -2.90 2.33 -1.10
N PHE A 202 -2.87 3.67 -1.21
CA PHE A 202 -2.21 4.61 -0.28
C PHE A 202 -0.80 4.23 0.20
N GLY A 203 -0.05 3.42 -0.55
CA GLY A 203 1.31 2.98 -0.24
C GLY A 203 1.47 1.52 0.10
N TRP A 204 0.37 0.80 0.28
CA TRP A 204 0.42 -0.60 0.64
C TRP A 204 0.52 -1.49 -0.61
N TYR A 205 1.69 -1.52 -1.24
CA TYR A 205 1.93 -2.22 -2.50
C TYR A 205 1.53 -3.70 -2.50
N SER A 206 1.78 -4.40 -1.39
CA SER A 206 1.55 -5.84 -1.30
C SER A 206 0.05 -6.12 -1.31
N LEU A 207 -0.68 -5.55 -0.35
CA LEU A 207 -2.12 -5.72 -0.25
C LEU A 207 -2.86 -5.19 -1.49
N ALA A 208 -2.45 -4.03 -2.00
CA ALA A 208 -3.10 -3.43 -3.16
C ALA A 208 -2.92 -4.27 -4.44
N GLY A 209 -1.70 -4.74 -4.71
CA GLY A 209 -1.42 -5.63 -5.83
C GLY A 209 -2.22 -6.94 -5.77
N ILE A 210 -2.31 -7.55 -4.59
CA ILE A 210 -3.03 -8.82 -4.43
C ILE A 210 -4.53 -8.61 -4.64
N LEU A 211 -5.14 -7.63 -3.95
CA LEU A 211 -6.57 -7.39 -4.02
C LEU A 211 -7.05 -7.02 -5.43
N MET A 212 -6.26 -6.23 -6.17
CA MET A 212 -6.58 -5.90 -7.56
C MET A 212 -6.32 -7.07 -8.50
N GLY A 213 -5.31 -7.89 -8.22
CA GLY A 213 -5.01 -9.12 -8.95
C GLY A 213 -6.15 -10.12 -8.86
N ASP A 214 -6.67 -10.32 -7.65
CA ASP A 214 -7.82 -11.19 -7.35
C ASP A 214 -9.11 -10.66 -7.99
N ALA A 215 -9.36 -9.35 -7.90
CA ALA A 215 -10.61 -8.76 -8.37
C ALA A 215 -10.71 -8.55 -9.89
N PHE A 216 -9.60 -8.15 -10.53
CA PHE A 216 -9.58 -7.70 -11.93
C PHE A 216 -8.48 -8.37 -12.77
N GLY A 217 -7.78 -9.35 -12.22
CA GLY A 217 -6.79 -10.17 -12.91
C GLY A 217 -5.35 -9.66 -12.79
N PRO A 218 -4.37 -10.48 -13.26
CA PRO A 218 -2.94 -10.26 -13.01
C PRO A 218 -2.40 -8.91 -13.49
N ILE A 219 -2.96 -8.36 -14.57
CA ILE A 219 -2.56 -7.05 -15.11
C ILE A 219 -2.85 -5.95 -14.09
N PHE A 220 -4.07 -5.88 -13.56
CA PHE A 220 -4.45 -4.88 -12.55
C PHE A 220 -3.68 -5.06 -11.24
N GLY A 221 -3.41 -6.31 -10.85
CA GLY A 221 -2.52 -6.59 -9.72
C GLY A 221 -1.11 -6.05 -9.93
N GLY A 222 -0.52 -6.28 -11.10
CA GLY A 222 0.79 -5.76 -11.47
C GLY A 222 0.84 -4.23 -11.52
N VAL A 223 -0.22 -3.58 -12.03
CA VAL A 223 -0.34 -2.12 -12.03
C VAL A 223 -0.38 -1.59 -10.60
N SER A 224 -1.26 -2.13 -9.76
CA SER A 224 -1.46 -1.63 -8.41
C SER A 224 -0.22 -1.83 -7.54
N PHE A 225 0.45 -2.99 -7.66
CA PHE A 225 1.73 -3.23 -7.02
C PHE A 225 2.78 -2.20 -7.45
N SER A 226 2.91 -1.97 -8.77
CA SER A 226 3.93 -1.07 -9.32
C SER A 226 3.71 0.38 -8.91
N VAL A 227 2.47 0.89 -8.96
CA VAL A 227 2.13 2.27 -8.54
C VAL A 227 2.55 2.52 -7.10
N GLU A 228 2.16 1.62 -6.20
CA GLU A 228 2.39 1.82 -4.77
C GLU A 228 3.85 1.61 -4.39
N LEU A 229 4.55 0.68 -5.04
CA LEU A 229 5.98 0.49 -4.86
C LEU A 229 6.78 1.71 -5.35
N LEU A 230 6.43 2.25 -6.52
CA LEU A 230 7.05 3.48 -7.03
C LEU A 230 6.81 4.65 -6.08
N ARG A 231 5.60 4.75 -5.51
CA ARG A 231 5.24 5.77 -4.52
C ARG A 231 6.11 5.66 -3.27
N GLU A 232 6.33 4.45 -2.76
CA GLU A 232 7.24 4.19 -1.64
C GLU A 232 8.69 4.61 -1.95
N LEU A 233 9.23 4.19 -3.10
CA LEU A 233 10.59 4.54 -3.52
C LEU A 233 10.77 6.06 -3.65
N VAL A 234 9.79 6.75 -4.22
CA VAL A 234 9.81 8.22 -4.29
C VAL A 234 9.67 8.85 -2.90
N ALA A 235 8.85 8.29 -2.01
CA ALA A 235 8.73 8.77 -0.64
C ALA A 235 10.07 8.68 0.12
N LEU A 236 10.82 7.59 -0.02
CA LEU A 236 12.15 7.44 0.60
C LEU A 236 13.11 8.56 0.22
N VAL A 237 13.04 9.05 -1.02
CA VAL A 237 13.86 10.17 -1.50
C VAL A 237 13.25 11.52 -1.12
N MET A 238 11.93 11.66 -1.18
CA MET A 238 11.24 12.92 -0.88
C MET A 238 11.33 13.31 0.59
N ILE A 239 11.21 12.36 1.52
CA ILE A 239 11.25 12.64 2.96
C ILE A 239 12.51 13.41 3.37
N PRO A 240 13.75 12.90 3.16
CA PRO A 240 14.97 13.60 3.58
C PRO A 240 15.13 14.97 2.91
N LEU A 241 14.62 15.15 1.69
CA LEU A 241 14.74 16.39 0.93
C LEU A 241 13.74 17.46 1.38
N PHE A 242 12.50 17.09 1.69
CA PHE A 242 11.40 18.04 1.87
C PHE A 242 10.87 18.14 3.29
N ILE A 243 11.07 17.15 4.16
CA ILE A 243 10.44 17.11 5.50
C ILE A 243 10.80 18.33 6.39
N ARG A 244 11.94 18.97 6.12
CA ARG A 244 12.38 20.17 6.85
C ARG A 244 11.53 21.40 6.58
N ARG A 245 10.97 21.51 5.38
CA ARG A 245 10.18 22.66 4.93
C ARG A 245 8.69 22.32 4.80
N PHE A 246 8.41 21.08 4.44
CA PHE A 246 7.07 20.57 4.17
C PHE A 246 6.86 19.21 4.87
N PRO A 247 6.88 19.18 6.21
CA PRO A 247 6.73 17.94 6.97
C PRO A 247 5.41 17.23 6.73
N CYS A 248 4.28 17.94 6.64
CA CYS A 248 2.98 17.34 6.35
C CYS A 248 2.97 16.73 4.95
N THR A 249 3.62 17.38 3.99
CA THR A 249 3.77 16.86 2.62
C THR A 249 4.61 15.60 2.57
N ALA A 250 5.76 15.57 3.25
CA ALA A 250 6.63 14.40 3.30
C ALA A 250 5.93 13.21 3.99
N ILE A 251 5.27 13.45 5.12
CA ILE A 251 4.51 12.42 5.86
C ILE A 251 3.31 11.94 5.04
N GLY A 252 2.56 12.87 4.44
CA GLY A 252 1.36 12.54 3.66
C GLY A 252 1.69 11.72 2.42
N TYR A 253 2.69 12.14 1.64
CA TYR A 253 3.07 11.45 0.41
C TYR A 253 3.55 10.01 0.68
N ALA A 254 4.23 9.77 1.80
CA ALA A 254 4.58 8.42 2.24
C ALA A 254 3.33 7.53 2.43
N GLY A 255 2.23 8.11 2.90
CA GLY A 255 0.96 7.39 3.05
C GLY A 255 1.01 6.32 4.13
N ALA A 256 0.50 5.12 3.82
CA ALA A 256 0.47 3.96 4.71
C ALA A 256 1.86 3.61 5.28
N THR A 257 2.91 3.71 4.44
CA THR A 257 4.29 3.36 4.82
C THR A 257 4.88 4.29 5.89
N ALA A 258 4.22 5.43 6.17
CA ALA A 258 4.66 6.40 7.16
C ALA A 258 4.69 5.84 8.59
N MET A 259 3.89 4.81 8.89
CA MET A 259 3.83 4.21 10.23
C MET A 259 4.87 3.12 10.47
N ASP A 260 5.47 2.56 9.43
CA ASP A 260 6.37 1.41 9.51
C ASP A 260 7.62 1.62 8.65
N PHE A 261 7.54 1.41 7.34
CA PHE A 261 8.70 1.32 6.47
C PHE A 261 9.43 2.65 6.36
N THR A 262 8.74 3.77 6.14
CA THR A 262 9.38 5.09 6.06
C THR A 262 9.49 5.80 7.41
N LEU A 263 8.96 5.21 8.48
CA LEU A 263 9.00 5.80 9.83
C LEU A 263 10.44 6.09 10.32
N PRO A 264 11.44 5.21 10.16
CA PRO A 264 12.81 5.49 10.57
C PRO A 264 13.39 6.72 9.84
N VAL A 265 13.05 6.91 8.56
CA VAL A 265 13.47 8.07 7.77
C VAL A 265 12.80 9.33 8.30
N ILE A 266 11.49 9.29 8.56
CA ILE A 266 10.73 10.40 9.12
C ILE A 266 11.27 10.79 10.51
N GLN A 267 11.55 9.80 11.36
CA GLN A 267 12.07 10.03 12.72
C GLN A 267 13.44 10.69 12.71
N THR A 268 14.36 10.19 11.88
CA THR A 268 15.73 10.69 11.80
C THR A 268 15.83 12.08 11.17
N THR A 269 15.08 12.31 10.08
CA THR A 269 15.16 13.56 9.30
C THR A 269 14.17 14.64 9.74
N GLY A 270 12.96 14.24 10.15
CA GLY A 270 11.88 15.11 10.61
C GLY A 270 11.82 15.27 12.14
N GLY A 271 12.46 14.38 12.90
CA GLY A 271 12.51 14.44 14.36
C GLY A 271 11.33 13.79 15.07
N VAL A 272 11.45 13.67 16.39
CA VAL A 272 10.50 12.97 17.27
C VAL A 272 9.07 13.55 17.24
N ARG A 273 8.92 14.83 16.87
CA ARG A 273 7.60 15.47 16.75
C ARG A 273 6.80 14.98 15.53
N CYS A 274 7.49 14.53 14.47
CA CYS A 274 6.86 13.99 13.27
C CYS A 274 6.34 12.56 13.47
N VAL A 275 6.93 11.80 14.41
CA VAL A 275 6.64 10.38 14.62
C VAL A 275 5.17 10.12 14.96
N PRO A 276 4.52 10.79 15.95
CA PRO A 276 3.11 10.53 16.23
C PRO A 276 2.19 10.88 15.06
N VAL A 277 2.54 11.90 14.26
CA VAL A 277 1.75 12.33 13.09
C VAL A 277 1.83 11.27 11.99
N ALA A 278 3.04 10.77 11.72
CA ALA A 278 3.28 9.72 10.74
C ALA A 278 2.59 8.41 11.11
N ILE A 279 2.68 7.99 12.38
CA ILE A 279 2.01 6.80 12.88
C ILE A 279 0.49 6.91 12.75
N VAL A 280 -0.11 8.04 13.15
CA VAL A 280 -1.57 8.21 13.06
C VAL A 280 -2.05 8.27 11.60
N SER A 281 -1.38 9.06 10.76
CA SER A 281 -1.74 9.16 9.34
C SER A 281 -1.58 7.80 8.63
N GLY A 282 -0.43 7.14 8.80
CA GLY A 282 -0.17 5.84 8.21
C GLY A 282 -1.17 4.79 8.69
N PHE A 283 -1.47 4.73 9.99
CA PHE A 283 -2.46 3.80 10.53
C PHE A 283 -3.86 3.99 9.93
N ILE A 284 -4.34 5.24 9.82
CA ILE A 284 -5.66 5.52 9.22
C ILE A 284 -5.68 5.06 7.76
N LEU A 285 -4.63 5.38 7.00
CA LEU A 285 -4.54 4.98 5.59
C LEU A 285 -4.49 3.45 5.47
N SER A 286 -3.60 2.78 6.21
CA SER A 286 -3.48 1.32 6.23
C SER A 286 -4.78 0.62 6.60
N LEU A 287 -5.52 1.13 7.60
CA LEU A 287 -6.83 0.60 7.97
C LEU A 287 -7.85 0.73 6.82
N LEU A 288 -7.80 1.84 6.09
CA LEU A 288 -8.75 2.15 5.02
C LEU A 288 -8.41 1.52 3.67
N VAL A 289 -7.17 1.09 3.42
CA VAL A 289 -6.78 0.40 2.18
C VAL A 289 -7.72 -0.78 1.87
N PRO A 290 -7.80 -1.85 2.71
CA PRO A 290 -8.67 -2.99 2.40
C PRO A 290 -10.14 -2.57 2.34
N VAL A 291 -10.57 -1.62 3.17
CA VAL A 291 -11.97 -1.17 3.24
C VAL A 291 -12.39 -0.49 1.94
N LEU A 292 -11.64 0.52 1.49
CA LEU A 292 -11.97 1.31 0.32
C LEU A 292 -11.78 0.52 -0.97
N MET A 293 -10.67 -0.23 -1.09
CA MET A 293 -10.44 -1.06 -2.26
C MET A 293 -11.57 -2.07 -2.47
N LEU A 294 -11.90 -2.86 -1.44
CA LEU A 294 -12.94 -3.88 -1.55
C LEU A 294 -14.32 -3.27 -1.76
N PHE A 295 -14.59 -2.10 -1.17
CA PHE A 295 -15.81 -1.36 -1.43
C PHE A 295 -15.96 -0.98 -2.92
N PHE A 296 -14.94 -0.37 -3.52
CA PHE A 296 -15.00 0.02 -4.93
C PHE A 296 -14.97 -1.18 -5.88
N VAL A 297 -14.21 -2.22 -5.55
CA VAL A 297 -14.25 -3.51 -6.23
C VAL A 297 -15.67 -4.08 -6.24
N SER A 298 -16.38 -4.03 -5.09
CA SER A 298 -17.76 -4.51 -4.99
C SER A 298 -18.78 -3.71 -5.82
N LEU A 299 -18.49 -2.44 -6.11
CA LEU A 299 -19.35 -1.58 -6.94
C LEU A 299 -19.11 -1.80 -8.44
N ALA A 300 -18.00 -2.45 -8.82
CA ALA A 300 -17.66 -2.77 -10.19
C ALA A 300 -18.25 -4.11 -10.66
N MET A 301 -18.59 -5.01 -9.73
CA MET A 301 -19.18 -6.34 -9.97
C MET A 301 -20.70 -6.33 -9.87
#